data_AF-A0A8S9WFU9-F1
#
_entry.id   AF-A0A8S9WFU9-F1
#
_cell.length_a   1.000
_cell.length_b   1.000
_cell.length_c   1.000
_cell.angle_alpha   90.00
_cell.angle_beta   90.00
_cell.angle_gamma   90.00
#
_symmetry.space_group_name_H-M   'P 1'
#
loop_
_entity.id
_entity.type
_entity.pdbx_description
1 polymer ?
#
loop_
_entity_poly.entity_id
_entity_poly.type
_entity_poly.pdbx_seq_one_letter_code
_entity_poly.pdbx_strand_id
1 'polypeptide(L)'
;AMGSTRQIVTELMRRKILRKWDSLVLDKGFYAYRHYIEGLTEYGIVPLIFPRINFKHEKVLNYIQHPLKFFDEKSSRVKEKIRHLETILAEFKHYILNWNQFKPKRSLIDDVFKVIKGTFSLAKIHRFTLASVTKIASLGVVLAAISISLGFGDKESLQKLAEW
;
A
#
# COMPACT_ATOMS: atom_id res chain seq x y z
N ALA A 1 7.96 -8.44 -13.34
CA ALA A 1 7.48 -8.98 -12.06
C ALA A 1 7.31 -7.82 -11.08
N MET A 2 6.08 -7.41 -10.77
CA MET A 2 5.86 -6.48 -9.65
C MET A 2 6.33 -7.20 -8.38
N GLY A 3 7.23 -6.60 -7.61
CA GLY A 3 7.59 -7.09 -6.28
C GLY A 3 6.30 -7.34 -5.51
N SER A 4 6.14 -8.55 -4.99
CA SER A 4 4.93 -8.95 -4.26
C SER A 4 4.67 -7.93 -3.15
N THR A 5 3.43 -7.47 -2.95
CA THR A 5 3.01 -6.59 -1.83
C THR A 5 3.61 -7.05 -0.51
N ARG A 6 3.75 -8.37 -0.36
CA ARG A 6 4.44 -9.05 0.72
C ARG A 6 5.85 -8.52 0.97
N GLN A 7 6.68 -8.37 -0.06
CA GLN A 7 8.05 -7.85 0.05
C GLN A 7 8.06 -6.40 0.54
N ILE A 8 7.16 -5.57 0.01
CA ILE A 8 7.05 -4.15 0.40
C ILE A 8 6.67 -4.04 1.88
N VAL A 9 5.58 -4.70 2.29
CA VAL A 9 5.09 -4.66 3.67
C VAL A 9 6.12 -5.23 4.65
N THR A 10 6.77 -6.35 4.29
CA THR A 10 7.83 -6.95 5.10
C THR A 10 9.00 -6.00 5.32
N GLU A 11 9.44 -5.30 4.27
CA GLU A 11 10.54 -4.35 4.35
C GLU A 11 10.16 -3.09 5.18
N LEU A 12 8.94 -2.59 5.02
CA LEU A 12 8.43 -1.46 5.82
C LEU A 12 8.34 -1.79 7.31
N MET A 13 7.88 -2.99 7.66
CA MET A 13 7.85 -3.44 9.05
C MET A 13 9.25 -3.70 9.61
N ARG A 14 10.17 -4.29 8.81
CA ARG A 14 11.57 -4.48 9.21
C ARG A 14 12.24 -3.16 9.57
N ARG A 15 11.95 -2.10 8.82
CA ARG A 15 12.43 -0.73 9.07
C ARG A 15 11.64 0.03 10.13
N LYS A 16 10.60 -0.57 10.72
CA LYS A 16 9.69 0.05 11.69
C LYS A 16 8.97 1.30 11.18
N ILE A 17 8.86 1.45 9.86
CA ILE A 17 8.09 2.51 9.19
C ILE A 17 6.59 2.17 9.26
N LEU A 18 6.27 0.88 9.13
CA LEU A 18 4.93 0.33 9.29
C LEU A 18 4.91 -0.58 10.52
N ARG A 19 3.86 -0.48 11.32
CA ARG A 19 3.63 -1.33 12.51
C ARG A 19 2.29 -2.03 12.37
N LYS A 20 2.08 -3.05 13.21
CA LYS A 20 0.74 -3.61 13.39
C LYS A 20 -0.22 -2.47 13.76
N TRP A 21 -1.45 -2.56 13.30
CA TRP A 21 -2.54 -1.57 13.46
C TRP A 21 -2.45 -0.35 12.55
N ASP A 22 -1.32 -0.15 11.85
CA ASP A 22 -1.23 0.95 10.92
C ASP A 22 -2.12 0.73 9.69
N SER A 23 -2.63 1.83 9.15
CA SER A 23 -3.33 1.85 7.87
C SER A 23 -2.35 2.06 6.73
N LEU A 24 -2.42 1.22 5.70
CA LEU A 24 -1.56 1.29 4.53
C LEU A 24 -2.38 1.63 3.28
N VAL A 25 -2.23 2.85 2.76
CA VAL A 25 -2.88 3.28 1.51
C VAL A 25 -2.02 2.87 0.31
N LEU A 26 -2.61 2.14 -0.62
CA LEU A 26 -1.94 1.65 -1.83
C LEU A 26 -2.73 2.05 -3.07
N ASP A 27 -2.03 2.39 -4.16
CA ASP A 27 -2.68 2.69 -5.44
C ASP A 27 -3.27 1.42 -6.11
N LYS A 28 -4.00 1.62 -7.20
CA LYS A 28 -4.66 0.61 -8.05
C LYS A 28 -3.74 -0.48 -8.59
N GLY A 29 -2.44 -0.51 -8.33
CA GLY A 29 -1.59 -1.66 -8.65
C GLY A 29 -1.88 -2.90 -7.78
N PHE A 30 -2.53 -2.72 -6.63
CA PHE A 30 -2.57 -3.73 -5.56
C PHE A 30 -3.97 -4.31 -5.25
N TYR A 31 -4.96 -4.14 -6.13
CA TYR A 31 -6.39 -4.45 -5.86
C TYR A 31 -6.76 -5.92 -5.64
N ALA A 32 -5.83 -6.87 -5.74
CA ALA A 32 -6.17 -8.29 -5.63
C ALA A 32 -6.62 -8.64 -4.20
N TYR A 33 -7.68 -9.46 -4.06
CA TYR A 33 -8.24 -9.88 -2.76
C TYR A 33 -7.18 -10.41 -1.79
N ARG A 34 -6.21 -11.17 -2.29
CA ARG A 34 -5.09 -11.70 -1.50
C ARG A 34 -4.36 -10.62 -0.69
N HIS A 35 -4.19 -9.41 -1.24
CA HIS A 35 -3.43 -8.34 -0.58
C HIS A 35 -4.19 -7.76 0.62
N TYR A 36 -5.53 -7.74 0.55
CA TYR A 36 -6.35 -7.38 1.70
C TYR A 36 -6.27 -8.46 2.78
N ILE A 37 -6.41 -9.73 2.39
CA ILE A 37 -6.38 -10.87 3.32
C ILE A 37 -5.01 -10.96 4.02
N GLU A 38 -3.91 -10.92 3.27
CA GLU A 38 -2.54 -10.93 3.80
C GLU A 38 -2.29 -9.75 4.75
N GLY A 39 -2.71 -8.53 4.37
CA GLY A 39 -2.58 -7.34 5.21
C GLY A 39 -3.28 -7.50 6.56
N LEU A 40 -4.53 -7.96 6.55
CA LEU A 40 -5.36 -8.10 7.74
C LEU A 40 -4.88 -9.26 8.65
N THR A 41 -4.53 -10.40 8.05
CA THR A 41 -4.29 -11.65 8.80
C THR A 41 -2.83 -11.93 9.12
N GLU A 42 -1.91 -11.72 8.16
CA GLU A 42 -0.49 -12.00 8.36
C GLU A 42 0.24 -10.82 8.98
N TYR A 43 -0.10 -9.61 8.53
CA TYR A 43 0.59 -8.39 8.92
C TYR A 43 -0.11 -7.60 10.01
N GLY A 44 -1.41 -7.82 10.22
CA GLY A 44 -2.21 -7.08 11.20
C GLY A 44 -2.26 -5.59 10.90
N ILE A 45 -2.26 -5.21 9.62
CA ILE A 45 -2.40 -3.84 9.13
C ILE A 45 -3.77 -3.66 8.49
N VAL A 46 -4.21 -2.41 8.33
CA VAL A 46 -5.45 -2.09 7.61
C VAL A 46 -5.12 -1.68 6.16
N PRO A 47 -5.25 -2.59 5.17
CA PRO A 47 -4.93 -2.29 3.79
C PRO A 47 -6.03 -1.46 3.14
N LEU A 48 -5.70 -0.22 2.80
CA LEU A 48 -6.55 0.74 2.11
C LEU A 48 -6.18 0.80 0.63
N ILE A 49 -6.48 -0.30 -0.05
CA ILE A 49 -6.31 -0.38 -1.49
C ILE A 49 -7.62 0.08 -2.15
N PHE A 50 -7.51 0.90 -3.20
CA PHE A 50 -8.69 1.42 -3.87
C PHE A 50 -9.52 0.30 -4.53
N PRO A 51 -10.78 0.10 -4.09
CA PRO A 51 -11.61 -0.97 -4.61
C PRO A 51 -11.94 -0.74 -6.09
N ARG A 52 -11.98 -1.84 -6.87
CA ARG A 52 -12.57 -1.82 -8.22
C ARG A 52 -14.09 -1.66 -8.13
N ILE A 53 -14.73 -1.24 -9.22
CA ILE A 53 -16.20 -1.08 -9.32
C ILE A 53 -16.94 -2.32 -8.78
N ASN A 54 -16.43 -3.52 -9.09
CA ASN A 54 -17.03 -4.80 -8.68
C ASN A 54 -16.39 -5.42 -7.42
N PHE A 55 -15.73 -4.63 -6.59
CA PHE A 55 -15.13 -5.12 -5.36
C PHE A 55 -16.20 -5.43 -4.31
N LYS A 56 -16.13 -6.64 -3.73
CA LYS A 56 -17.05 -7.12 -2.70
C LYS A 56 -16.26 -7.33 -1.41
N HIS A 57 -16.36 -6.39 -0.47
CA HIS A 57 -15.65 -6.48 0.81
C HIS A 57 -16.03 -7.76 1.59
N GLU A 58 -17.26 -8.25 1.44
CA GLU A 58 -17.73 -9.53 1.97
C GLU A 58 -16.83 -10.71 1.59
N LYS A 59 -16.27 -10.73 0.37
CA LYS A 59 -15.34 -11.79 -0.04
C LYS A 59 -14.10 -11.81 0.86
N VAL A 60 -13.54 -10.64 1.19
CA VAL A 60 -12.40 -10.54 2.11
C VAL A 60 -12.77 -11.08 3.49
N LEU A 61 -13.93 -10.68 4.01
CA LEU A 61 -14.39 -11.11 5.34
C LEU A 61 -14.61 -12.62 5.41
N ASN A 62 -15.24 -13.21 4.39
CA ASN A 62 -15.52 -14.66 4.34
C ASN A 62 -14.23 -15.49 4.30
N TYR A 63 -13.17 -15.02 3.64
CA TYR A 63 -11.87 -15.70 3.66
C TYR A 63 -11.20 -15.70 5.05
N ILE A 64 -11.51 -14.71 5.88
CA ILE A 64 -10.88 -14.53 7.20
C ILE A 64 -11.61 -15.31 8.29
N GLN A 65 -12.90 -15.62 8.13
CA GLN A 65 -13.73 -16.36 9.10
C GLN A 65 -13.28 -17.81 9.39
N HIS A 66 -12.29 -18.35 8.66
CA HIS A 66 -11.78 -19.72 8.87
C HIS A 66 -10.30 -19.82 9.25
N PRO A 67 -9.84 -19.21 10.35
CA PRO A 67 -8.46 -19.37 10.78
C PRO A 67 -8.34 -20.69 11.57
N LEU A 68 -8.14 -21.79 10.85
CA LEU A 68 -7.81 -23.12 11.40
C LEU A 68 -6.57 -23.11 12.32
N LYS A 69 -5.77 -22.03 12.28
CA LYS A 69 -4.59 -21.82 13.15
C LYS A 69 -4.93 -21.53 14.62
N PHE A 70 -6.20 -21.29 14.98
CA PHE A 70 -6.61 -21.01 16.36
C PHE A 70 -6.84 -22.26 17.22
N PHE A 71 -6.84 -23.45 16.63
CA PHE A 71 -7.17 -24.69 17.34
C PHE A 71 -6.05 -25.23 18.23
N ASP A 72 -4.81 -24.72 18.12
CA ASP A 72 -3.62 -25.28 18.79
C ASP A 72 -3.01 -24.36 19.87
N GLU A 73 -3.69 -23.26 20.23
CA GLU A 73 -3.20 -22.27 21.21
C GLU A 73 -4.04 -22.21 22.50
N LYS A 74 -3.42 -21.76 23.59
CA LYS A 74 -4.12 -21.48 24.86
C LYS A 74 -5.30 -20.53 24.63
N SER A 75 -6.46 -20.89 25.19
CA SER A 75 -7.74 -20.17 25.00
C SER A 75 -7.69 -18.66 25.30
N SER A 76 -6.86 -18.22 26.25
CA SER A 76 -6.69 -16.79 26.56
C SER A 76 -6.00 -16.02 25.43
N ARG A 77 -4.94 -16.59 24.83
CA ARG A 77 -4.22 -15.99 23.70
C ARG A 77 -5.07 -15.97 22.43
N VAL A 78 -5.88 -17.01 22.24
CA VAL A 78 -6.85 -17.09 21.13
C VAL A 78 -7.89 -15.97 21.26
N LYS A 79 -8.47 -15.77 22.44
CA LYS A 79 -9.44 -14.68 22.69
C LYS A 79 -8.87 -13.30 22.40
N GLU A 80 -7.63 -13.04 22.82
CA GLU A 80 -6.96 -11.76 22.57
C GLU A 80 -6.72 -11.54 21.06
N LYS A 81 -6.23 -12.56 20.34
CA LYS A 81 -6.05 -12.49 18.89
C LYS A 81 -7.35 -12.30 18.12
N ILE A 82 -8.44 -12.94 18.55
CA ILE A 82 -9.76 -12.77 17.95
C ILE A 82 -10.24 -11.33 18.13
N ARG A 83 -10.21 -10.81 19.37
CA ARG A 83 -10.57 -9.40 19.64
C ARG A 83 -9.73 -8.46 18.79
N HIS A 84 -8.45 -8.76 18.64
CA HIS A 84 -7.57 -7.96 17.82
C HIS A 84 -7.99 -7.95 16.36
N LEU A 85 -8.23 -9.13 15.79
CA LEU A 85 -8.68 -9.28 14.42
C LEU A 85 -10.03 -8.58 14.19
N GLU A 86 -10.98 -8.71 15.13
CA GLU A 86 -12.29 -8.04 15.07
C GLU A 86 -12.15 -6.52 14.97
N THR A 87 -11.25 -5.91 15.76
CA THR A 87 -10.97 -4.47 15.70
C THR A 87 -10.41 -4.05 14.34
N ILE A 88 -9.42 -4.77 13.81
CA ILE A 88 -8.84 -4.49 12.48
C ILE A 88 -9.90 -4.64 11.39
N LEU A 89 -10.73 -5.69 11.47
CA LEU A 89 -11.81 -5.93 10.50
C LEU A 89 -12.87 -4.84 10.54
N ALA A 90 -13.21 -4.33 11.72
CA ALA A 90 -14.14 -3.22 11.88
C ALA A 90 -13.59 -1.94 11.24
N GLU A 91 -12.32 -1.63 11.49
CA GLU A 91 -11.63 -0.47 10.92
C GLU A 91 -11.49 -0.58 9.40
N PHE A 92 -11.10 -1.76 8.90
CA PHE A 92 -11.09 -2.06 7.47
C PHE A 92 -12.46 -1.86 6.83
N LYS A 93 -13.52 -2.38 7.43
CA LYS A 93 -14.89 -2.22 6.93
C LYS A 93 -15.30 -0.75 6.91
N HIS A 94 -14.96 0.01 7.95
CA HIS A 94 -15.23 1.44 7.99
C HIS A 94 -14.52 2.20 6.85
N TYR A 95 -13.24 1.97 6.66
CA TYR A 95 -12.48 2.70 5.63
C TYR A 95 -12.79 2.25 4.20
N ILE A 96 -13.10 0.97 3.97
CA ILE A 96 -13.41 0.49 2.62
C ILE A 96 -14.78 0.97 2.14
N LEU A 97 -15.74 1.16 3.06
CA LEU A 97 -17.03 1.78 2.74
C LEU A 97 -16.86 3.28 2.48
N ASN A 98 -15.99 3.94 3.25
CA ASN A 98 -15.69 5.36 3.10
C ASN A 98 -14.48 5.64 2.19
N TRP A 99 -14.15 4.72 1.27
CA TRP A 99 -12.91 4.78 0.50
C TRP A 99 -12.72 6.09 -0.30
N ASN A 100 -13.84 6.75 -0.64
CA ASN A 100 -13.87 8.04 -1.32
C ASN A 100 -13.05 9.11 -0.60
N GLN A 101 -12.96 9.07 0.73
CA GLN A 101 -12.18 10.04 1.52
C GLN A 101 -10.66 9.94 1.26
N PHE A 102 -10.19 8.80 0.72
CA PHE A 102 -8.79 8.60 0.37
C PHE A 102 -8.47 9.01 -1.08
N LYS A 103 -9.47 9.44 -1.87
CA LYS A 103 -9.25 9.93 -3.25
C LYS A 103 -8.21 11.07 -3.32
N PRO A 104 -8.21 12.08 -2.42
CA PRO A 104 -7.19 13.12 -2.45
C PRO A 104 -5.78 12.57 -2.21
N LYS A 105 -5.61 11.69 -1.21
CA LYS A 105 -4.32 11.02 -0.93
C LYS A 105 -3.86 10.19 -2.14
N ARG A 106 -4.78 9.51 -2.81
CA ARG A 106 -4.50 8.78 -4.04
C ARG A 106 -4.03 9.68 -5.17
N SER A 107 -4.72 10.80 -5.38
CA SER A 107 -4.36 11.76 -6.42
C SER A 107 -2.92 12.23 -6.20
N LEU A 108 -2.56 12.54 -4.96
CA LEU A 108 -1.19 12.94 -4.62
C LEU A 108 -0.16 11.85 -4.94
N ILE A 109 -0.45 10.59 -4.61
CA ILE A 109 0.41 9.45 -4.98
C ILE A 109 0.58 9.35 -6.51
N ASP A 110 -0.50 9.51 -7.27
CA ASP A 110 -0.46 9.48 -8.74
C ASP A 110 0.35 10.65 -9.32
N ASP A 111 0.19 11.85 -8.75
CA ASP A 111 0.95 13.04 -9.15
C ASP A 111 2.45 12.88 -8.87
N VAL A 112 2.84 12.29 -7.73
CA VAL A 112 4.23 11.90 -7.46
C VAL A 112 4.74 10.90 -8.49
N PHE A 113 3.95 9.88 -8.85
CA PHE A 113 4.36 8.93 -9.90
C PHE A 113 4.50 9.58 -11.28
N LYS A 114 3.70 10.60 -11.61
CA LYS A 114 3.83 11.36 -12.86
C LYS A 114 5.12 12.16 -12.89
N VAL A 115 5.46 12.89 -11.83
CA VAL A 115 6.75 13.61 -11.71
C VAL A 115 7.91 12.64 -11.91
N ILE A 116 7.84 11.50 -11.22
CA ILE A 116 8.87 10.47 -11.33
C ILE A 116 9.03 9.99 -12.78
N LYS A 117 7.93 9.69 -13.47
CA LYS A 117 7.95 9.17 -14.85
C LYS A 117 8.34 10.21 -15.90
N GLY A 118 7.82 11.43 -15.78
CA GLY A 118 8.03 12.54 -16.72
C GLY A 118 9.39 13.19 -16.49
N THR A 119 9.49 13.96 -15.40
CA THR A 119 10.65 14.80 -15.06
C THR A 119 11.93 13.98 -14.93
N PHE A 120 11.90 12.84 -14.24
CA PHE A 120 13.08 12.00 -14.05
C PHE A 120 13.23 10.90 -15.12
N SER A 121 12.53 11.04 -16.25
CA SER A 121 12.68 10.20 -17.45
C SER A 121 12.51 8.69 -17.24
N LEU A 122 11.85 8.28 -16.16
CA LEU A 122 11.57 6.87 -15.87
C LEU A 122 10.66 6.23 -16.92
N ALA A 123 9.86 7.02 -17.64
CA ALA A 123 9.07 6.55 -18.78
C ALA A 123 9.92 6.19 -20.02
N LYS A 124 11.13 6.72 -20.14
CA LYS A 124 12.01 6.58 -21.32
C LYS A 124 13.19 5.63 -21.07
N ILE A 125 13.16 4.86 -19.98
CA ILE A 125 14.25 3.93 -19.65
C ILE A 125 14.27 2.80 -20.68
N HIS A 126 15.29 2.81 -21.53
CA HIS A 126 15.62 1.70 -22.43
C HIS A 126 16.98 1.11 -22.02
N ARG A 127 16.95 0.08 -21.17
CA ARG A 127 18.15 -0.61 -20.66
C ARG A 127 17.99 -2.12 -20.74
N PHE A 128 19.09 -2.80 -21.03
CA PHE A 128 19.12 -4.24 -21.27
C PHE A 128 19.25 -5.11 -20.01
N THR A 129 19.60 -4.52 -18.87
CA THR A 129 19.78 -5.26 -17.60
C THR A 129 18.95 -4.68 -16.47
N LEU A 130 18.40 -5.55 -15.62
CA LEU A 130 17.63 -5.15 -14.45
C LEU A 130 18.46 -4.27 -13.50
N ALA A 131 19.74 -4.58 -13.31
CA ALA A 131 20.64 -3.78 -12.47
C ALA A 131 20.77 -2.33 -12.97
N SER A 132 20.83 -2.11 -14.29
CA SER A 132 20.88 -0.78 -14.88
C SER A 132 19.56 -0.03 -14.71
N VAL A 133 18.43 -0.70 -14.92
CA VAL A 133 17.08 -0.14 -14.69
C VAL A 133 16.93 0.27 -13.21
N THR A 134 17.30 -0.60 -12.27
CA THR A 134 17.20 -0.33 -10.84
C THR A 134 18.01 0.87 -10.43
N LYS A 135 19.25 1.04 -10.92
CA LYS A 135 20.08 2.21 -10.58
C LYS A 135 19.41 3.53 -10.99
N ILE A 136 18.88 3.59 -12.21
CA ILE A 136 18.22 4.81 -12.72
C ILE A 136 16.90 5.06 -11.97
N ALA A 137 16.11 4.01 -11.75
CA ALA A 137 14.85 4.12 -11.00
C ALA A 137 15.08 4.59 -9.57
N SER A 138 16.07 4.03 -8.87
CA SER A 138 16.44 4.48 -7.53
C SER A 138 16.87 5.95 -7.52
N LEU A 139 17.65 6.40 -8.50
CA LEU A 139 18.03 7.81 -8.62
C LEU A 139 16.80 8.71 -8.81
N GLY A 140 15.89 8.36 -9.70
CA GLY A 140 14.66 9.13 -9.92
C GLY A 140 13.77 9.22 -8.67
N VAL A 141 13.69 8.14 -7.89
CA VAL A 141 12.98 8.14 -6.60
C VAL A 141 13.66 9.07 -5.58
N VAL A 142 15.00 9.05 -5.50
CA VAL A 142 15.75 9.94 -4.60
C VAL A 142 15.57 11.40 -4.98
N LEU A 143 15.66 11.72 -6.27
CA LEU A 143 15.44 13.09 -6.76
C LEU A 143 14.03 13.58 -6.46
N ALA A 144 13.01 12.74 -6.66
CA ALA A 144 11.64 13.07 -6.29
C ALA A 144 11.49 13.33 -4.78
N ALA A 145 12.12 12.51 -3.94
CA ALA A 145 12.09 12.70 -2.50
C ALA A 145 12.77 14.02 -2.07
N ILE A 146 13.86 14.40 -2.73
CA ILE A 146 14.54 15.69 -2.52
C ILE A 146 13.62 16.84 -2.94
N SER A 147 13.01 16.78 -4.12
CA SER A 147 12.07 17.82 -4.59
C SER A 147 10.91 18.01 -3.61
N ILE A 148 10.31 16.92 -3.12
CA ILE A 148 9.25 16.98 -2.12
C ILE A 148 9.77 17.60 -0.81
N SER A 149 10.98 17.23 -0.38
CA SER A 149 11.59 17.75 0.86
C SER A 149 11.95 19.24 0.77
N LEU A 150 12.20 19.76 -0.44
CA LEU A 150 12.47 21.18 -0.71
C LEU A 150 11.20 22.03 -0.78
N GLY A 151 10.02 21.45 -0.60
CA GLY A 151 8.75 22.17 -0.53
C GLY A 151 7.85 22.00 -1.76
N PHE A 152 8.25 21.24 -2.78
CA PHE A 152 7.40 20.92 -3.93
C PHE A 152 6.44 19.74 -3.64
N GLY A 153 5.82 19.76 -2.46
CA GLY A 153 4.99 18.67 -1.94
C GLY A 153 3.49 18.85 -2.16
N ASP A 154 3.04 20.06 -2.54
CA ASP A 154 1.64 20.31 -2.85
C ASP A 154 1.30 19.90 -4.30
N LYS A 155 0.00 19.73 -4.55
CA LYS A 155 -0.51 19.21 -5.81
C LYS A 155 -0.17 20.10 -7.01
N GLU A 156 -0.25 21.42 -6.84
CA GLU A 156 0.01 22.37 -7.93
C GLU A 156 1.49 22.36 -8.30
N SER A 157 2.37 22.38 -7.29
CA SER A 157 3.81 22.29 -7.49
C SER A 157 4.24 20.97 -8.16
N LEU A 158 3.67 19.83 -7.74
CA LEU A 158 3.95 18.54 -8.37
C LEU A 158 3.49 18.49 -9.83
N GLN A 159 2.33 19.05 -10.15
CA GLN A 159 1.83 19.09 -11.52
C GLN A 159 2.72 19.96 -12.41
N LYS A 160 3.11 21.16 -11.94
CA LYS A 160 4.06 22.03 -12.65
C LYS A 160 5.40 21.35 -12.90
N LEU A 161 5.93 20.59 -11.94
CA LEU A 161 7.15 19.81 -12.10
C LEU A 161 7.03 18.69 -13.14
N ALA A 162 5.85 18.06 -13.24
CA ALA A 162 5.61 16.97 -14.19
C ALA A 162 5.39 17.45 -15.63
N GLU A 163 4.96 18.70 -15.81
CA GLU A 163 4.65 19.32 -17.11
C GLU A 163 5.85 20.03 -17.77
N TRP A 164 6.95 20.19 -17.05
CA TRP A 164 8.22 20.75 -17.54
C TRP A 164 9.03 19.71 -18.34
#